data_AF-A0A7Y3JEN9-F1
#
_entry.id   AF-A0A7Y3JEN9-F1
#
_cell.length_a   1.000
_cell.length_b   1.000
_cell.length_c   1.000
_cell.angle_alpha   90.00
_cell.angle_beta   90.00
_cell.angle_gamma   90.00
#
_symmetry.space_group_name_H-M   'P 1'
#
loop_
_entity.id
_entity.type
_entity.pdbx_description
1 polymer ?
#
loop_
_entity_poly.entity_id
_entity_poly.type
_entity_poly.pdbx_seq_one_letter_code
_entity_poly.pdbx_strand_id
1 'polypeptide(L)'
;MLSLLLMWLAGTSVMPLVVGGAIGAVSLRVLRPCASTLSRQVCRAALAALVTHLVLVGSGLLRDGAVLDYASTLAAAVAASVLTCRRARR
;
A
#
# COMPACT_ATOMS: atom_id res chain seq x y z
N MET A 1 1.17 -4.03 -27.87
CA MET A 1 2.09 -4.12 -26.72
C MET A 1 1.60 -3.31 -25.52
N LEU A 2 1.15 -2.06 -25.70
CA LEU A 2 0.61 -1.24 -24.60
C LEU A 2 -0.56 -1.90 -23.85
N SER A 3 -1.49 -2.53 -24.56
CA SER A 3 -2.63 -3.26 -23.95
C SER A 3 -2.21 -4.41 -23.04
N LEU A 4 -1.21 -5.21 -23.47
CA LEU A 4 -0.64 -6.29 -22.66
C LEU A 4 0.07 -5.74 -21.42
N LEU A 5 0.79 -4.64 -21.55
CA LEU A 5 1.46 -3.97 -20.44
C LEU A 5 0.45 -3.44 -19.41
N LEU A 6 -0.62 -2.78 -19.87
CA LEU A 6 -1.69 -2.28 -19.00
C LEU A 6 -2.44 -3.41 -18.29
N MET A 7 -2.70 -4.52 -18.99
CA MET A 7 -3.39 -5.68 -18.42
C MET A 7 -2.52 -6.38 -17.37
N TRP A 8 -1.21 -6.48 -17.63
CA TRP A 8 -0.23 -6.98 -16.66
C TRP A 8 -0.14 -6.07 -15.43
N LEU A 9 -0.03 -4.76 -15.65
CA LEU A 9 0.04 -3.76 -14.57
C LEU A 9 -1.22 -3.77 -13.71
N ALA A 10 -2.40 -3.91 -14.33
CA ALA A 10 -3.66 -4.04 -13.62
C ALA A 10 -3.68 -5.31 -12.75
N GLY A 11 -3.19 -6.43 -13.27
CA GLY A 11 -3.11 -7.70 -12.55
C GLY A 11 -2.19 -7.66 -11.34
N THR A 12 -0.99 -7.09 -11.48
CA THR A 12 -0.02 -6.99 -10.37
C THR A 12 -0.42 -5.95 -9.33
N SER A 13 -1.19 -4.93 -9.71
CA SER A 13 -1.65 -3.86 -8.82
C SER A 13 -2.79 -4.26 -7.87
N VAL A 14 -3.55 -5.33 -8.16
CA VAL A 14 -4.69 -5.74 -7.31
C VAL A 14 -4.22 -6.12 -5.91
N MET A 15 -3.18 -6.94 -5.82
CA MET A 15 -2.66 -7.46 -4.56
C MET A 15 -2.18 -6.36 -3.61
N PRO A 16 -1.29 -5.41 -4.00
CA PRO A 16 -0.86 -4.33 -3.11
C PRO A 16 -2.00 -3.38 -2.72
N LEU A 17 -2.97 -3.14 -3.61
CA LEU A 17 -4.16 -2.34 -3.27
C LEU A 17 -5.03 -3.00 -2.19
N VAL A 18 -5.34 -4.28 -2.35
CA VAL A 18 -6.17 -5.04 -1.42
C VAL A 18 -5.45 -5.20 -0.07
N VAL A 19 -4.19 -5.62 -0.10
CA VAL A 19 -3.38 -5.81 1.12
C VAL A 19 -3.14 -4.48 1.84
N GLY A 20 -2.72 -3.44 1.11
CA GLY A 20 -2.52 -2.11 1.68
C GLY A 20 -3.81 -1.53 2.26
N GLY A 21 -4.94 -1.70 1.57
CA GLY A 21 -6.25 -1.27 2.06
C GLY A 21 -6.68 -2.01 3.34
N ALA A 22 -6.51 -3.32 3.38
CA ALA A 22 -6.80 -4.15 4.56
C ALA A 22 -5.96 -3.71 5.76
N ILE A 23 -4.66 -3.47 5.57
CA ILE A 23 -3.77 -2.94 6.61
C ILE A 23 -4.25 -1.60 7.12
N GLY A 24 -4.63 -0.68 6.22
CA GLY A 24 -5.20 0.62 6.60
C GLY A 24 -6.47 0.48 7.47
N ALA A 25 -7.37 -0.42 7.12
CA ALA A 25 -8.59 -0.68 7.88
C ALA A 25 -8.30 -1.26 9.28
N VAL A 26 -7.42 -2.26 9.36
CA VAL A 26 -7.03 -2.90 10.63
C VAL A 26 -6.27 -1.91 11.53
N SER A 27 -5.40 -1.09 10.94
CA SER A 27 -4.58 -0.11 11.65
C SER A 27 -5.41 0.88 12.46
N LEU A 28 -6.63 1.22 12.01
CA LEU A 28 -7.50 2.15 12.73
C LEU A 28 -8.03 1.57 14.05
N ARG A 29 -8.18 0.24 14.13
CA ARG A 29 -8.51 -0.47 15.37
C ARG A 29 -7.30 -0.61 16.29
N VAL A 30 -6.12 -0.88 15.71
CA VAL A 30 -4.88 -1.12 16.46
C VAL A 30 -4.25 0.17 17.00
N LEU A 31 -4.28 1.26 16.24
CA LEU A 31 -3.62 2.53 16.58
C LEU A 31 -4.50 3.48 17.42
N ARG A 32 -5.52 2.98 18.13
CA ARG A 32 -6.40 3.83 18.92
C ARG A 32 -5.65 4.51 20.09
N PRO A 33 -5.94 5.77 20.42
CA PRO A 33 -6.93 6.65 19.78
C PRO A 33 -6.37 7.30 18.49
N CYS A 34 -7.04 7.03 17.36
CA CYS A 34 -6.67 7.58 16.05
C CYS A 34 -7.82 8.45 15.53
N ALA A 35 -7.56 9.72 15.24
CA ALA A 35 -8.57 10.68 14.79
C ALA A 35 -8.78 10.67 13.26
N SER A 36 -8.17 9.73 12.53
CA SER A 36 -8.33 9.62 11.08
C SER A 36 -9.64 8.92 10.72
N THR A 37 -10.23 9.29 9.59
CA THR A 37 -11.36 8.55 9.01
C THR A 37 -10.88 7.24 8.36
N LEU A 38 -11.75 6.22 8.36
CA LEU A 38 -11.46 4.91 7.80
C LEU A 38 -11.12 4.98 6.31
N SER A 39 -11.89 5.75 5.54
CA SER A 39 -11.64 5.96 4.11
C SER A 39 -10.25 6.54 3.85
N ARG A 40 -9.83 7.54 4.64
CA ARG A 40 -8.52 8.16 4.48
C ARG A 40 -7.39 7.19 4.81
N GLN A 41 -7.58 6.34 5.81
CA GLN A 41 -6.56 5.38 6.24
C GLN A 41 -6.39 4.24 5.23
N VAL A 42 -7.51 3.71 4.74
CA VAL A 42 -7.55 2.70 3.66
C VAL A 42 -6.91 3.25 2.39
N CYS A 43 -7.33 4.42 1.92
CA CYS A 43 -6.79 5.01 0.69
C CYS A 43 -5.29 5.33 0.80
N ARG A 44 -4.84 5.91 1.93
CA ARG A 44 -3.42 6.23 2.15
C ARG A 44 -2.56 4.98 2.16
N ALA A 45 -3.01 3.91 2.83
CA ALA A 45 -2.26 2.67 2.93
C ALA A 45 -2.24 1.88 1.60
N ALA A 46 -3.37 1.80 0.91
CA ALA A 46 -3.47 1.18 -0.42
C ALA A 46 -2.61 1.90 -1.46
N LEU A 47 -2.66 3.23 -1.50
CA LEU A 47 -1.82 4.04 -2.40
C LEU A 47 -0.33 3.88 -2.07
N ALA A 48 0.04 3.89 -0.79
CA ALA A 48 1.44 3.71 -0.40
C ALA A 48 1.96 2.33 -0.84
N ALA A 49 1.21 1.25 -0.58
CA ALA A 49 1.58 -0.09 -1.03
C ALA A 49 1.74 -0.16 -2.56
N LEU A 50 0.76 0.36 -3.30
CA LEU A 50 0.78 0.36 -4.76
C LEU A 50 1.97 1.15 -5.33
N VAL A 51 2.21 2.36 -4.84
CA VAL A 51 3.32 3.19 -5.31
C VAL A 51 4.65 2.50 -5.04
N THR A 52 4.81 1.87 -3.87
CA THR A 52 6.04 1.17 -3.51
C THR A 52 6.30 -0.01 -4.45
N HIS A 53 5.27 -0.82 -4.70
CA HIS A 53 5.32 -1.92 -5.67
C HIS A 53 5.71 -1.43 -7.07
N LEU A 54 5.01 -0.40 -7.59
CA LEU A 54 5.29 0.16 -8.92
C LEU A 54 6.71 0.71 -9.04
N VAL A 55 7.24 1.35 -8.00
CA VAL A 55 8.62 1.86 -7.99
C VAL A 55 9.63 0.72 -8.00
N LEU A 56 9.42 -0.34 -7.21
CA LEU A 56 10.37 -1.45 -7.10
C LEU A 56 10.39 -2.33 -8.35
N VAL A 57 9.21 -2.63 -8.88
CA VAL A 57 9.07 -3.36 -10.14
C VAL A 57 9.54 -2.50 -11.31
N GLY A 58 9.15 -1.23 -11.36
CA GLY A 58 9.52 -0.30 -12.44
C GLY A 58 11.00 0.08 -12.47
N SER A 59 11.70 0.03 -11.34
CA SER A 59 13.15 0.25 -11.27
C SER A 59 13.97 -1.00 -11.58
N GLY A 60 13.33 -2.17 -11.72
CA GLY A 60 14.02 -3.45 -11.89
C GLY A 60 14.80 -3.91 -10.65
N LEU A 61 14.66 -3.22 -9.51
CA LEU A 61 15.30 -3.59 -8.25
C LEU A 61 14.74 -4.92 -7.71
N LEU A 62 13.48 -5.24 -8.02
CA LEU A 62 12.84 -6.49 -7.65
C LEU A 62 12.06 -7.08 -8.82
N ARG A 63 12.07 -8.42 -8.90
CA ARG A 63 11.14 -9.19 -9.73
C ARG A 63 9.80 -9.30 -9.00
N ASP A 64 8.70 -9.20 -9.75
CA ASP A 64 7.36 -9.54 -9.25
C ASP A 64 7.36 -10.90 -8.55
N GLY A 65 6.75 -10.95 -7.36
CA GLY A 65 6.65 -12.15 -6.54
C GLY A 65 7.87 -12.42 -5.64
N ALA A 66 8.88 -11.55 -5.62
CA ALA A 66 9.96 -11.64 -4.66
C ALA A 66 9.45 -11.33 -3.23
N VAL A 67 9.91 -12.08 -2.24
CA VAL A 67 9.55 -11.87 -0.81
C VAL A 67 9.80 -10.44 -0.35
N LEU A 68 10.86 -9.80 -0.88
CA LEU A 68 11.21 -8.42 -0.57
C LEU A 68 10.18 -7.41 -1.10
N ASP A 69 9.49 -7.70 -2.22
CA ASP A 69 8.42 -6.84 -2.74
C ASP A 69 7.22 -6.85 -1.78
N TYR A 70 6.82 -8.04 -1.34
CA TYR A 70 5.77 -8.17 -0.33
C TYR A 70 6.15 -7.52 1.00
N ALA A 71 7.38 -7.71 1.49
CA ALA A 71 7.83 -7.08 2.73
C ALA A 71 7.80 -5.54 2.63
N SER A 72 8.23 -4.99 1.50
CA SER A 72 8.27 -3.54 1.27
C SER A 72 6.88 -2.92 1.16
N THR A 73 5.95 -3.57 0.45
CA THR A 73 4.55 -3.11 0.31
C THR A 73 3.82 -3.15 1.65
N LEU A 74 4.03 -4.20 2.45
CA LEU A 74 3.53 -4.30 3.82
C LEU A 74 4.10 -3.17 4.70
N ALA A 75 5.42 -2.97 4.67
CA ALA A 75 6.09 -1.93 5.45
C ALA A 75 5.58 -0.53 5.08
N ALA A 76 5.40 -0.26 3.78
CA ALA A 76 4.86 1.01 3.28
C ALA A 76 3.41 1.24 3.74
N ALA A 77 2.55 0.21 3.68
CA ALA A 77 1.17 0.31 4.14
C ALA A 77 1.07 0.61 5.64
N VAL A 78 1.90 -0.05 6.46
CA VAL A 78 1.97 0.18 7.91
C VAL A 78 2.48 1.60 8.20
N ALA A 79 3.59 2.01 7.57
CA ALA A 79 4.16 3.34 7.74
C ALA A 79 3.14 4.43 7.36
N ALA A 80 2.45 4.29 6.23
CA ALA A 80 1.43 5.23 5.78
C ALA A 80 0.24 5.30 6.76
N SER A 81 -0.15 4.17 7.35
CA SER A 81 -1.21 4.11 8.36
C SER A 81 -0.82 4.85 9.65
N VAL A 82 0.42 4.64 10.14
CA VAL A 82 0.96 5.34 11.30
C VAL A 82 1.08 6.84 11.03
N LEU A 83 1.64 7.24 9.89
CA LEU A 83 1.79 8.65 9.51
C LEU A 83 0.44 9.35 9.35
N THR A 84 -0.54 8.68 8.75
CA THR A 84 -1.89 9.22 8.61
C THR A 84 -2.56 9.40 9.96
N CYS A 85 -2.37 8.45 10.88
CA CYS A 85 -2.86 8.57 12.24
C CYS A 85 -2.22 9.73 13.01
N ARG A 86 -0.89 9.86 12.93
CA ARG A 86 -0.15 10.95 13.60
C ARG A 86 -0.53 12.32 13.05
N ARG A 87 -0.74 12.44 11.73
CA ARG A 87 -1.19 13.70 11.10
C ARG A 87 -2.60 14.10 11.51
N ALA A 88 -3.47 13.16 11.86
CA ALA A 88 -4.81 13.47 12.33
C ALA A 88 -4.85 13.97 13.78
N ARG A 89 -3.76 13.78 14.55
CA ARG A 89 -3.63 14.30 15.93
C ARG A 89 -3.03 15.71 16.01
N ARG A 90 -2.39 16.19 14.93
CA ARG A 90 -1.85 17.56 14.83
C ARG A 90 -2.89 18.46 14.20
#